data_AF-A0A3S1BMG4-F1
#
_entry.id   AF-A0A3S1BMG4-F1
#
_cell.length_a   1.000
_cell.length_b   1.000
_cell.length_c   1.000
_cell.angle_alpha   90.00
_cell.angle_beta   90.00
_cell.angle_gamma   90.00
#
_symmetry.space_group_name_H-M   'P 1'
#
loop_
_entity.id
_entity.type
_entity.pdbx_description
1 polymer ?
#
loop_
_entity_poly.entity_id
_entity_poly.type
_entity_poly.pdbx_seq_one_letter_code
_entity_poly.pdbx_strand_id
1 'polypeptide(L)'
;MGRSSKDKRDVYYRRAKEEGWRARSAYKLLQINDDFNIFEGVTRVVDLCAAPGSWSQVVAGVKGEAGQKSQAKIVAVDLQAMAPIPGVIQIQGDITKKSTAHAIVGHFEGEQADLVVCDGAPDVTGLHDIDEYIQAQLLLAALNITTHVLKKTGTFVAKIFRGKDVTLLYAQLKIFFSLVTVFKPRSSRNSSIEAFVVCQGYSPPEGYIPNMSNPLLDQQYDVEFNTLEGPNRVIVPFLACGDLSGFDSDMTYPLELEAGKSTYSYLEPTQSPINPPYKEACQLRRSDMLSKPALPGSPSVQAKLVEPQSSTDLTGTAGKNADEAAGRCSEGKDGYSAGAVGGDSHDCTPETHSAQLNTCLKQLDISEVEDPIK
;
A
#
# COMPACT_ATOMS: atom_id res chain seq x y z
N MET A 1 24.11 -2.58 11.47
CA MET A 1 24.00 -2.39 10.00
C MET A 1 24.73 -3.52 9.31
N GLY A 2 24.10 -4.15 8.30
CA GLY A 2 24.35 -5.53 7.88
C GLY A 2 25.77 -5.85 7.38
N ARG A 3 26.40 -6.86 8.00
CA ARG A 3 27.70 -7.46 7.63
C ARG A 3 27.54 -8.67 6.69
N SER A 4 26.62 -8.64 5.72
CA SER A 4 26.49 -9.72 4.73
C SER A 4 27.13 -9.32 3.40
N SER A 5 27.89 -10.23 2.79
CA SER A 5 28.49 -10.07 1.44
C SER A 5 27.44 -9.82 0.35
N LYS A 6 26.14 -10.07 0.61
CA LYS A 6 25.02 -9.84 -0.32
C LYS A 6 24.75 -8.34 -0.56
N ASP A 7 24.78 -7.48 0.45
CA ASP A 7 24.48 -6.04 0.26
C ASP A 7 25.58 -5.31 -0.51
N LYS A 8 26.84 -5.77 -0.40
CA LYS A 8 27.96 -5.24 -1.21
C LYS A 8 27.82 -5.52 -2.71
N ARG A 9 27.00 -6.51 -3.10
CA ARG A 9 26.85 -6.97 -4.49
C ARG A 9 25.75 -6.24 -5.26
N ASP A 10 24.87 -5.54 -4.56
CA ASP A 10 23.73 -4.87 -5.15
C ASP A 10 24.15 -3.59 -5.89
N VAL A 11 24.21 -3.68 -7.23
CA VAL A 11 24.64 -2.56 -8.09
C VAL A 11 23.71 -1.36 -7.99
N TYR A 12 22.40 -1.55 -7.89
CA TYR A 12 21.45 -0.45 -7.77
C TYR A 12 21.52 0.21 -6.40
N TYR A 13 21.87 -0.54 -5.34
CA TYR A 13 22.17 0.06 -4.04
C TYR A 13 23.42 0.95 -4.11
N ARG A 14 24.52 0.46 -4.70
CA ARG A 14 25.75 1.25 -4.84
C ARG A 14 25.53 2.50 -5.70
N ARG A 15 24.93 2.34 -6.89
CA ARG A 15 24.61 3.46 -7.77
C ARG A 15 23.67 4.47 -7.11
N ALA A 16 22.71 4.01 -6.31
CA ALA A 16 21.86 4.92 -5.54
C ALA A 16 22.67 5.81 -4.58
N LYS A 17 23.70 5.27 -3.93
CA LYS A 17 24.59 6.05 -3.06
C LYS A 17 25.48 7.01 -3.85
N GLU A 18 26.03 6.54 -4.97
CA GLU A 18 26.89 7.32 -5.86
C GLU A 18 26.13 8.50 -6.51
N GLU A 19 24.89 8.28 -6.93
CA GLU A 19 24.02 9.31 -7.53
C GLU A 19 23.24 10.14 -6.50
N GLY A 20 23.35 9.83 -5.22
CA GLY A 20 22.70 10.58 -4.15
C GLY A 20 21.21 10.31 -3.93
N TRP A 21 20.69 9.20 -4.46
CA TRP A 21 19.35 8.69 -4.14
C TRP A 21 19.27 8.11 -2.73
N ARG A 22 18.18 8.40 -2.01
CA ARG A 22 17.98 7.90 -0.64
C ARG A 22 17.91 6.37 -0.58
N ALA A 23 17.29 5.75 -1.58
CA ALA A 23 17.16 4.30 -1.69
C ALA A 23 17.27 3.80 -3.14
N ARG A 24 17.64 2.52 -3.30
CA ARG A 24 17.72 1.85 -4.62
C ARG A 24 16.38 1.77 -5.35
N SER A 25 15.26 1.94 -4.65
CA SER A 25 13.94 1.92 -5.27
C SER A 25 13.70 3.10 -6.22
N ALA A 26 14.53 4.15 -6.18
CA ALA A 26 14.52 5.23 -7.18
C ALA A 26 14.61 4.68 -8.63
N TYR A 27 15.46 3.67 -8.86
CA TYR A 27 15.61 3.05 -10.18
C TYR A 27 14.36 2.30 -10.65
N LYS A 28 13.50 1.85 -9.74
CA LYS A 28 12.24 1.20 -10.12
C LYS A 28 11.31 2.22 -10.78
N LEU A 29 11.15 3.40 -10.17
CA LEU A 29 10.31 4.45 -10.74
C LEU A 29 10.89 5.04 -12.02
N LEU A 30 12.22 5.23 -12.09
CA LEU A 30 12.88 5.66 -13.33
C LEU A 30 12.60 4.66 -14.47
N GLN A 31 12.76 3.36 -14.22
CA GLN A 31 12.50 2.33 -15.22
C GLN A 31 11.01 2.25 -15.60
N ILE A 32 10.09 2.41 -14.64
CA ILE A 32 8.66 2.54 -14.95
C ILE A 32 8.42 3.74 -15.87
N ASN A 33 9.05 4.88 -15.60
CA ASN A 33 8.89 6.05 -16.46
C ASN A 33 9.49 5.83 -17.85
N ASP A 34 10.64 5.18 -17.97
CA ASP A 34 11.27 4.90 -19.28
C ASP A 34 10.36 4.08 -20.21
N ASP A 35 9.59 3.14 -19.65
CA ASP A 35 8.71 2.24 -20.42
C ASP A 35 7.30 2.80 -20.64
N PHE A 36 6.78 3.61 -19.71
CA PHE A 36 5.38 4.07 -19.71
C PHE A 36 5.20 5.59 -19.85
N ASN A 37 6.28 6.37 -19.84
CA ASN A 37 6.28 7.84 -19.91
C ASN A 37 5.34 8.50 -18.88
N ILE A 38 5.28 7.96 -17.66
CA ILE A 38 4.31 8.40 -16.63
C ILE A 38 4.48 9.85 -16.16
N PHE A 39 5.61 10.51 -16.47
CA PHE A 39 5.85 11.92 -16.13
C PHE A 39 5.45 12.91 -17.23
N GLU A 40 5.08 12.44 -18.42
CA GLU A 40 4.73 13.33 -19.53
C GLU A 40 3.42 14.08 -19.23
N GLY A 41 3.47 15.42 -19.31
CA GLY A 41 2.29 16.28 -19.08
C GLY A 41 1.79 16.31 -17.62
N VAL A 42 2.56 15.77 -16.68
CA VAL A 42 2.19 15.72 -15.26
C VAL A 42 2.58 17.00 -14.53
N THR A 43 1.61 17.59 -13.83
CA THR A 43 1.76 18.85 -13.08
C THR A 43 1.51 18.70 -11.58
N ARG A 44 0.78 17.66 -11.15
CA ARG A 44 0.49 17.37 -9.74
C ARG A 44 0.71 15.89 -9.47
N VAL A 45 1.57 15.60 -8.48
CA VAL A 45 1.94 14.23 -8.12
C VAL A 45 1.73 13.97 -6.65
N VAL A 46 1.15 12.82 -6.33
CA VAL A 46 1.06 12.29 -4.97
C VAL A 46 1.97 11.07 -4.84
N ASP A 47 2.86 11.07 -3.85
CA ASP A 47 3.68 9.93 -3.47
C ASP A 47 3.18 9.36 -2.13
N LEU A 48 2.54 8.19 -2.17
CA LEU A 48 1.96 7.52 -1.01
C LEU A 48 2.95 6.51 -0.41
N CYS A 49 2.97 6.40 0.92
CA CYS A 49 3.95 5.58 1.64
C CYS A 49 5.38 5.93 1.21
N ALA A 50 5.65 7.24 1.15
CA ALA A 50 6.82 7.79 0.47
C ALA A 50 8.13 7.55 1.21
N ALA A 51 8.15 7.27 2.52
CA ALA A 51 9.38 7.19 3.30
C ALA A 51 10.30 6.07 2.76
N PRO A 52 11.62 6.32 2.55
CA PRO A 52 12.39 7.51 2.94
C PRO A 52 12.40 8.66 1.91
N GLY A 53 11.71 8.53 0.78
CA GLY A 53 11.50 9.60 -0.20
C GLY A 53 12.27 9.43 -1.50
N SER A 54 12.71 8.21 -1.84
CA SER A 54 13.43 7.96 -3.10
C SER A 54 12.57 8.25 -4.33
N TRP A 55 11.28 7.91 -4.30
CA TRP A 55 10.35 8.20 -5.40
C TRP A 55 10.03 9.70 -5.48
N SER A 56 9.75 10.34 -4.34
CA SER A 56 9.67 11.80 -4.23
C SER A 56 10.87 12.54 -4.82
N GLN A 57 12.11 12.06 -4.59
CA GLN A 57 13.31 12.63 -5.21
C GLN A 57 13.30 12.51 -6.74
N VAL A 58 12.90 11.34 -7.25
CA VAL A 58 12.82 11.08 -8.71
C VAL A 58 11.82 12.03 -9.35
N VAL A 59 10.61 12.15 -8.78
CA VAL A 59 9.57 13.04 -9.29
C VAL A 59 9.99 14.51 -9.23
N ALA A 60 10.69 14.91 -8.17
CA ALA A 60 11.18 16.28 -8.02
C ALA A 60 12.32 16.63 -8.98
N GLY A 61 12.95 15.64 -9.61
CA GLY A 61 14.17 15.82 -10.41
C GLY A 61 15.40 16.18 -9.55
N VAL A 62 15.36 15.84 -8.26
CA VAL A 62 16.39 16.22 -7.28
C VAL A 62 17.25 15.02 -6.90
N LYS A 63 18.50 15.01 -7.41
CA LYS A 63 19.57 14.09 -7.00
C LYS A 63 20.56 14.84 -6.09
N GLY A 64 20.74 14.43 -4.84
CA GLY A 64 21.61 15.16 -3.90
C GLY A 64 21.22 16.64 -3.72
N GLU A 65 22.20 17.55 -3.67
CA GLU A 65 21.99 19.02 -3.59
C GLU A 65 21.84 19.71 -4.97
N ALA A 66 22.06 18.99 -6.07
CA ALA A 66 22.07 19.53 -7.42
C ALA A 66 21.06 18.77 -8.30
N GLY A 67 19.90 19.39 -8.54
CA GLY A 67 18.83 18.79 -9.34
C GLY A 67 18.10 19.80 -10.20
N GLN A 68 17.61 19.34 -11.35
CA GLN A 68 16.74 20.12 -12.23
C GLN A 68 15.35 20.12 -11.59
N LYS A 69 14.89 21.28 -11.12
CA LYS A 69 13.60 21.36 -10.42
C LYS A 69 12.47 21.03 -11.37
N SER A 70 11.72 19.97 -11.07
CA SER A 70 10.41 19.73 -11.67
C SER A 70 9.50 20.93 -11.43
N GLN A 71 8.69 21.29 -12.42
CA GLN A 71 7.64 22.30 -12.26
C GLN A 71 6.38 21.72 -11.60
N ALA A 72 6.32 20.40 -11.39
CA ALA A 72 5.18 19.75 -10.78
C ALA A 72 5.07 20.07 -9.28
N LYS A 73 3.84 20.23 -8.79
CA LYS A 73 3.52 20.32 -7.37
C LYS A 73 3.45 18.89 -6.81
N ILE A 74 4.30 18.59 -5.83
CA ILE A 74 4.47 17.23 -5.32
C ILE A 74 4.05 17.18 -3.85
N VAL A 75 3.17 16.24 -3.52
CA VAL A 75 2.74 15.96 -2.14
C VAL A 75 3.11 14.52 -1.79
N ALA A 76 4.02 14.34 -0.84
CA ALA A 76 4.44 13.05 -0.34
C ALA A 76 3.78 12.76 1.01
N VAL A 77 3.27 11.55 1.20
CA VAL A 77 2.53 11.14 2.39
C VAL A 77 3.11 9.87 2.96
N ASP A 78 3.41 9.86 4.25
CA ASP A 78 3.82 8.67 4.98
C ASP A 78 3.44 8.75 6.46
N LEU A 79 3.30 7.60 7.12
CA LEU A 79 3.15 7.55 8.58
C LEU A 79 4.44 7.98 9.30
N GLN A 80 5.59 7.67 8.70
CA GLN A 80 6.92 8.00 9.19
C GLN A 80 7.33 9.40 8.78
N ALA A 81 8.01 10.09 9.69
CA ALA A 81 8.65 11.36 9.37
C ALA A 81 9.77 11.16 8.33
N MET A 82 9.73 11.95 7.28
CA MET A 82 10.70 11.95 6.18
C MET A 82 11.55 13.21 6.24
N ALA A 83 12.82 13.10 5.88
CA ALA A 83 13.67 14.27 5.77
C ALA A 83 13.23 15.17 4.60
N PRO A 84 13.33 16.51 4.72
CA PRO A 84 12.81 17.42 3.71
C PRO A 84 13.46 17.18 2.34
N ILE A 85 12.67 17.26 1.27
CA ILE A 85 13.13 17.20 -0.11
C ILE A 85 12.74 18.54 -0.77
N PRO A 86 13.68 19.28 -1.38
CA PRO A 86 13.38 20.53 -2.06
C PRO A 86 12.27 20.35 -3.11
N GLY A 87 11.24 21.21 -3.06
CA GLY A 87 10.12 21.15 -4.00
C GLY A 87 9.04 20.10 -3.68
N VAL A 88 9.18 19.35 -2.59
CA VAL A 88 8.20 18.34 -2.16
C VAL A 88 7.54 18.78 -0.86
N ILE A 89 6.21 18.85 -0.87
CA ILE A 89 5.39 19.03 0.33
C ILE A 89 5.27 17.67 1.02
N GLN A 90 5.61 17.59 2.30
CA GLN A 90 5.60 16.33 3.05
C GLN A 90 4.52 16.36 4.12
N ILE A 91 3.60 15.40 4.07
CA ILE A 91 2.54 15.21 5.05
C ILE A 91 2.85 13.94 5.83
N GLN A 92 3.01 14.08 7.14
CA GLN A 92 3.00 12.90 8.01
C GLN A 92 1.54 12.53 8.30
N GLY A 93 1.04 11.46 7.67
CA GLY A 93 -0.38 11.13 7.69
C GLY A 93 -0.68 9.69 7.33
N ASP A 94 -1.84 9.23 7.80
CA ASP A 94 -2.38 7.90 7.53
C ASP A 94 -3.24 7.95 6.26
N ILE A 95 -2.87 7.18 5.24
CA ILE A 95 -3.56 7.13 3.95
C ILE A 95 -4.99 6.56 4.05
N THR A 96 -5.35 5.91 5.15
CA THR A 96 -6.71 5.41 5.40
C THR A 96 -7.67 6.50 5.90
N LYS A 97 -7.16 7.69 6.24
CA LYS A 97 -7.96 8.79 6.80
C LYS A 97 -8.40 9.78 5.75
N LYS A 98 -9.69 10.16 5.80
CA LYS A 98 -10.26 11.22 4.95
C LYS A 98 -9.57 12.58 5.15
N SER A 99 -9.08 12.86 6.37
CA SER A 99 -8.30 14.07 6.66
C SER A 99 -7.04 14.17 5.81
N THR A 100 -6.38 13.04 5.54
CA THR A 100 -5.18 12.98 4.71
C THR A 100 -5.53 13.29 3.25
N ALA A 101 -6.61 12.72 2.72
CA ALA A 101 -7.11 13.04 1.38
C ALA A 101 -7.42 14.54 1.23
N HIS A 102 -8.11 15.14 2.21
CA HIS A 102 -8.40 16.58 2.22
C HIS A 102 -7.13 17.43 2.29
N ALA A 103 -6.13 17.02 3.08
CA ALA A 103 -4.86 17.75 3.16
C ALA A 103 -4.12 17.74 1.82
N ILE A 104 -4.09 16.59 1.13
CA ILE A 104 -3.50 16.46 -0.22
C ILE A 104 -4.19 17.42 -1.19
N VAL A 105 -5.53 17.35 -1.29
CA VAL A 105 -6.31 18.20 -2.21
C VAL A 105 -6.17 19.68 -1.85
N GLY A 106 -6.12 20.01 -0.55
CA GLY A 106 -5.87 21.38 -0.08
C GLY A 106 -4.52 21.93 -0.56
N HIS A 107 -3.47 21.11 -0.54
CA HIS A 107 -2.18 21.47 -1.12
C HIS A 107 -2.22 21.61 -2.64
N PHE A 108 -3.18 21.02 -3.34
CA PHE A 108 -3.42 21.24 -4.76
C PHE A 108 -4.45 22.33 -5.07
N GLU A 109 -4.81 23.15 -4.07
CA GLU A 109 -5.78 24.27 -4.25
C GLU A 109 -7.16 23.79 -4.74
N GLY A 110 -7.54 22.57 -4.37
CA GLY A 110 -8.81 21.95 -4.77
C GLY A 110 -8.72 21.07 -6.02
N GLU A 111 -7.61 21.13 -6.77
CA GLU A 111 -7.40 20.33 -7.96
C GLU A 111 -6.98 18.89 -7.65
N GLN A 112 -7.26 17.99 -8.59
CA GLN A 112 -6.89 16.57 -8.49
C GLN A 112 -5.50 16.31 -9.09
N ALA A 113 -4.82 15.28 -8.57
CA ALA A 113 -3.51 14.84 -9.01
C ALA A 113 -3.57 14.21 -10.42
N ASP A 114 -2.50 14.40 -11.21
CA ASP A 114 -2.35 13.75 -12.52
C ASP A 114 -1.75 12.34 -12.38
N LEU A 115 -0.90 12.16 -11.37
CA LEU A 115 -0.18 10.93 -11.08
C LEU A 115 -0.20 10.64 -9.58
N VAL A 116 -0.52 9.40 -9.21
CA VAL A 116 -0.37 8.88 -7.85
C VAL A 116 0.58 7.69 -7.89
N VAL A 117 1.62 7.69 -7.05
CA VAL A 117 2.61 6.61 -6.97
C VAL A 117 2.66 6.04 -5.54
N CYS A 118 2.93 4.74 -5.39
CA CYS A 118 3.03 4.07 -4.08
C CYS A 118 4.05 2.92 -4.11
N ASP A 119 5.23 3.11 -3.49
CA ASP A 119 6.24 2.04 -3.29
C ASP A 119 6.11 1.38 -1.90
N GLY A 120 5.00 1.62 -1.20
CA GLY A 120 4.75 1.10 0.14
C GLY A 120 4.85 -0.43 0.20
N ALA A 121 5.53 -0.93 1.23
CA ALA A 121 5.57 -2.34 1.58
C ALA A 121 5.52 -2.51 3.10
N PRO A 122 4.80 -3.53 3.62
CA PRO A 122 4.85 -3.86 5.03
C PRO A 122 6.21 -4.48 5.40
N ASP A 123 6.47 -4.59 6.70
CA ASP A 123 7.58 -5.38 7.20
C ASP A 123 7.37 -6.86 6.81
N VAL A 124 8.27 -7.38 5.99
CA VAL A 124 8.20 -8.75 5.45
C VAL A 124 8.47 -9.74 6.59
N THR A 125 7.49 -10.60 6.87
CA THR A 125 7.57 -11.62 7.92
C THR A 125 8.34 -12.86 7.46
N GLY A 126 8.42 -13.08 6.15
CA GLY A 126 8.99 -14.29 5.53
C GLY A 126 7.94 -15.37 5.29
N LEU A 127 6.71 -15.17 5.77
CA LEU A 127 5.56 -16.01 5.45
C LEU A 127 4.83 -15.39 4.25
N HIS A 128 5.14 -15.90 3.05
CA HIS A 128 4.72 -15.30 1.78
C HIS A 128 3.21 -15.06 1.68
N ASP A 129 2.37 -15.99 2.16
CA ASP A 129 0.91 -15.85 2.09
C ASP A 129 0.40 -14.65 2.94
N ILE A 130 1.00 -14.44 4.12
CA ILE A 130 0.66 -13.31 4.99
C ILE A 130 1.20 -12.00 4.41
N ASP A 131 2.45 -12.02 3.92
CA ASP A 131 3.09 -10.86 3.34
C ASP A 131 2.34 -10.37 2.08
N GLU A 132 1.86 -11.30 1.25
CA GLU A 132 1.00 -11.03 0.09
C GLU A 132 -0.34 -10.40 0.52
N TYR A 133 -1.01 -10.98 1.52
CA TYR A 133 -2.27 -10.45 2.02
C TYR A 133 -2.12 -9.03 2.56
N ILE A 134 -1.10 -8.77 3.39
CA ILE A 134 -0.87 -7.43 3.96
C ILE A 134 -0.49 -6.42 2.87
N GLN A 135 0.31 -6.82 1.87
CA GLN A 135 0.61 -5.96 0.73
C GLN A 135 -0.66 -5.61 -0.06
N ALA A 136 -1.57 -6.56 -0.25
CA ALA A 136 -2.85 -6.31 -0.91
C ALA A 136 -3.73 -5.33 -0.11
N GLN A 137 -3.77 -5.45 1.23
CA GLN A 137 -4.45 -4.47 2.09
C GLN A 137 -3.89 -3.05 1.91
N LEU A 138 -2.56 -2.92 1.88
CA LEU A 138 -1.90 -1.63 1.71
C LEU A 138 -2.20 -1.02 0.33
N LEU A 139 -2.18 -1.85 -0.71
CA LEU A 139 -2.53 -1.45 -2.06
C LEU A 139 -3.97 -0.96 -2.17
N LEU A 140 -4.91 -1.60 -1.47
CA LEU A 140 -6.31 -1.20 -1.48
C LEU A 140 -6.56 0.08 -0.69
N ALA A 141 -5.85 0.28 0.43
CA ALA A 141 -5.83 1.58 1.11
C ALA A 141 -5.31 2.68 0.17
N ALA A 142 -4.23 2.40 -0.57
CA ALA A 142 -3.67 3.31 -1.55
C ALA A 142 -4.63 3.59 -2.72
N LEU A 143 -5.30 2.56 -3.25
CA LEU A 143 -6.32 2.72 -4.29
C LEU A 143 -7.50 3.56 -3.77
N ASN A 144 -7.96 3.32 -2.55
CA ASN A 144 -9.09 4.03 -1.99
C ASN A 144 -8.82 5.54 -1.90
N ILE A 145 -7.69 5.95 -1.29
CA ILE A 145 -7.33 7.37 -1.28
C ILE A 145 -7.08 7.92 -2.69
N THR A 146 -6.53 7.09 -3.60
CA THR A 146 -6.36 7.46 -5.03
C THR A 146 -7.69 7.85 -5.66
N THR A 147 -8.79 7.15 -5.36
CA THR A 147 -10.11 7.50 -5.91
C THR A 147 -10.60 8.89 -5.52
N HIS A 148 -10.11 9.43 -4.39
CA HIS A 148 -10.44 10.78 -3.91
C HIS A 148 -9.54 11.86 -4.52
N VAL A 149 -8.27 11.54 -4.81
CA VAL A 149 -7.26 12.55 -5.16
C VAL A 149 -6.86 12.54 -6.63
N LEU A 150 -7.08 11.44 -7.37
CA LEU A 150 -6.65 11.30 -8.76
C LEU A 150 -7.71 11.84 -9.73
N LYS A 151 -7.27 12.59 -10.74
CA LYS A 151 -8.14 13.09 -11.80
C LYS A 151 -8.58 11.99 -12.74
N LYS A 152 -9.72 12.18 -13.40
CA LYS A 152 -10.10 11.36 -14.58
C LYS A 152 -8.97 11.39 -15.60
N THR A 153 -8.73 10.25 -16.25
CA THR A 153 -7.60 9.96 -17.14
C THR A 153 -6.22 9.92 -16.49
N GLY A 154 -6.12 10.15 -15.17
CA GLY A 154 -4.87 10.10 -14.42
C GLY A 154 -4.25 8.70 -14.35
N THR A 155 -3.01 8.65 -13.89
CA THR A 155 -2.22 7.43 -13.74
C THR A 155 -2.00 7.08 -12.27
N PHE A 156 -2.11 5.79 -11.94
CA PHE A 156 -1.79 5.23 -10.63
C PHE A 156 -0.72 4.15 -10.79
N VAL A 157 0.35 4.24 -10.01
CA VAL A 157 1.42 3.23 -9.99
C VAL A 157 1.59 2.74 -8.57
N ALA A 158 1.57 1.42 -8.36
CA ALA A 158 1.72 0.87 -7.02
C ALA A 158 2.46 -0.47 -6.99
N LYS A 159 3.18 -0.70 -5.89
CA LYS A 159 3.82 -1.98 -5.62
C LYS A 159 2.79 -3.07 -5.31
N ILE A 160 3.03 -4.25 -5.87
CA ILE A 160 2.27 -5.46 -5.60
C ILE A 160 3.22 -6.61 -5.28
N PHE A 161 2.73 -7.61 -4.57
CA PHE A 161 3.36 -8.94 -4.55
C PHE A 161 2.60 -9.84 -5.50
N ARG A 162 3.30 -10.32 -6.54
CA ARG A 162 2.74 -11.20 -7.57
C ARG A 162 2.74 -12.64 -7.06
N GLY A 163 1.82 -12.93 -6.14
CA GLY A 163 1.53 -14.29 -5.71
C GLY A 163 0.39 -14.92 -6.51
N LYS A 164 -0.38 -15.80 -5.85
CA LYS A 164 -1.35 -16.67 -6.54
C LYS A 164 -2.57 -15.90 -7.05
N ASP A 165 -2.99 -14.85 -6.34
CA ASP A 165 -4.27 -14.16 -6.57
C ASP A 165 -4.13 -12.81 -7.27
N VAL A 166 -3.04 -12.59 -8.01
CA VAL A 166 -2.82 -11.35 -8.79
C VAL A 166 -3.94 -11.06 -9.79
N THR A 167 -4.65 -12.09 -10.27
CA THR A 167 -5.78 -11.94 -11.20
C THR A 167 -6.95 -11.19 -10.57
N LEU A 168 -7.26 -11.48 -9.31
CA LEU A 168 -8.34 -10.81 -8.57
C LEU A 168 -8.02 -9.32 -8.43
N LEU A 169 -6.78 -9.02 -8.03
CA LEU A 169 -6.30 -7.66 -7.90
C LEU A 169 -6.39 -6.90 -9.23
N TYR A 170 -6.00 -7.54 -10.32
CA TYR A 170 -6.12 -6.95 -11.65
C TYR A 170 -7.58 -6.64 -12.03
N ALA A 171 -8.50 -7.57 -11.77
CA ALA A 171 -9.93 -7.38 -12.04
C ALA A 171 -10.48 -6.17 -11.28
N GLN A 172 -10.13 -6.04 -9.99
CA GLN A 172 -10.52 -4.90 -9.16
C GLN A 172 -9.97 -3.57 -9.72
N LEU A 173 -8.71 -3.53 -10.16
CA LEU A 173 -8.12 -2.34 -10.76
C LEU A 173 -8.76 -2.00 -12.12
N LYS A 174 -9.11 -2.99 -12.93
CA LYS A 174 -9.74 -2.79 -14.25
C LYS A 174 -11.13 -2.16 -14.18
N ILE A 175 -11.81 -2.22 -13.05
CA ILE A 175 -13.06 -1.50 -12.82
C ILE A 175 -12.84 0.01 -12.84
N PHE A 176 -11.67 0.48 -12.42
CA PHE A 176 -11.35 1.89 -12.25
C PHE A 176 -10.40 2.46 -13.32
N PHE A 177 -9.74 1.62 -14.11
CA PHE A 177 -8.71 2.06 -15.06
C PHE A 177 -8.85 1.36 -16.42
N SER A 178 -8.71 2.13 -17.50
CA SER A 178 -8.83 1.60 -18.86
C SER A 178 -7.68 0.65 -19.21
N LEU A 179 -6.46 0.92 -18.75
CA LEU A 179 -5.29 0.09 -18.96
C LEU A 179 -4.62 -0.24 -17.63
N VAL A 180 -4.35 -1.52 -17.41
CA VAL A 180 -3.64 -2.02 -16.23
C VAL A 180 -2.56 -2.96 -16.73
N THR A 181 -1.32 -2.69 -16.38
CA THR A 181 -0.16 -3.48 -16.76
C THR A 181 0.61 -3.87 -15.52
N VAL A 182 0.98 -5.14 -15.38
CA VAL A 182 1.91 -5.57 -14.33
C VAL A 182 3.33 -5.48 -14.87
N PHE A 183 4.15 -4.69 -14.20
CA PHE A 183 5.51 -4.39 -14.58
C PHE A 183 6.52 -4.92 -13.56
N LYS A 184 7.55 -5.62 -14.03
CA LYS A 184 8.69 -6.01 -13.19
C LYS A 184 9.96 -5.28 -13.66
N PRO A 185 10.43 -4.26 -12.92
CA PRO A 185 11.63 -3.51 -13.29
C PRO A 185 12.90 -4.37 -13.16
N ARG A 186 13.90 -4.10 -14.00
CA ARG A 186 15.26 -4.68 -13.93
C ARG A 186 15.92 -4.50 -12.56
N SER A 187 15.61 -3.37 -11.93
CA SER A 187 16.12 -3.03 -10.61
C SER A 187 15.43 -3.78 -9.46
N SER A 188 14.38 -4.56 -9.74
CA SER A 188 13.81 -5.54 -8.81
C SER A 188 14.47 -6.91 -9.01
N ARG A 189 14.68 -7.65 -7.91
CA ARG A 189 15.29 -8.99 -7.96
C ARG A 189 14.38 -9.97 -8.68
N ASN A 190 14.96 -10.86 -9.48
CA ASN A 190 14.20 -11.91 -10.16
C ASN A 190 13.65 -12.91 -9.13
N SER A 191 14.44 -13.17 -8.09
CA SER A 191 14.04 -13.93 -6.90
C SER A 191 12.92 -13.29 -6.05
N SER A 192 12.61 -12.00 -6.26
CA SER A 192 11.54 -11.30 -5.54
C SER A 192 10.19 -11.54 -6.22
N ILE A 193 9.13 -11.71 -5.42
CA ILE A 193 7.74 -11.69 -5.91
C ILE A 193 7.21 -10.27 -6.14
N GLU A 194 8.01 -9.25 -5.83
CA GLU A 194 7.68 -7.85 -6.08
C GLU A 194 7.50 -7.57 -7.59
N ALA A 195 6.42 -6.87 -7.89
CA ALA A 195 6.11 -6.25 -9.16
C ALA A 195 5.38 -4.92 -8.92
N PHE A 196 5.02 -4.22 -9.98
CA PHE A 196 4.28 -2.96 -9.92
C PHE A 196 3.07 -3.03 -10.84
N VAL A 197 1.93 -2.50 -10.41
CA VAL A 197 0.84 -2.20 -11.34
C VAL A 197 1.03 -0.78 -11.87
N VAL A 198 0.88 -0.62 -13.18
CA VAL A 198 0.80 0.66 -13.87
C VAL A 198 -0.62 0.76 -14.43
N CYS A 199 -1.44 1.58 -13.79
CA CYS A 199 -2.84 1.78 -14.07
C CYS A 199 -3.02 3.14 -14.75
N GLN A 200 -3.37 3.15 -16.03
CA GLN A 200 -3.53 4.37 -16.83
C GLN A 200 -5.00 4.58 -17.18
N GLY A 201 -5.39 5.85 -17.32
CA GLY A 201 -6.73 6.21 -17.75
C GLY A 201 -7.78 5.98 -16.66
N TYR A 202 -7.60 6.60 -15.49
CA TYR A 202 -8.59 6.54 -14.41
C TYR A 202 -10.00 6.91 -14.90
N SER A 203 -10.92 5.97 -14.77
CA SER A 203 -12.30 6.01 -15.26
C SER A 203 -13.19 5.23 -14.28
N PRO A 204 -13.54 5.82 -13.13
CA PRO A 204 -14.42 5.16 -12.17
C PRO A 204 -15.82 4.91 -12.77
N PRO A 205 -16.57 3.90 -12.29
CA PRO A 205 -17.93 3.62 -12.75
C PRO A 205 -18.86 4.83 -12.62
N GLU A 206 -19.87 4.91 -13.48
CA GLU A 206 -20.86 5.98 -13.42
C GLU A 206 -21.59 5.98 -12.06
N GLY A 207 -21.70 7.15 -11.45
CA GLY A 207 -22.31 7.30 -10.12
C GLY A 207 -21.44 6.83 -8.94
N TYR A 208 -20.20 6.37 -9.18
CA TYR A 208 -19.28 6.02 -8.09
C TYR A 208 -18.91 7.26 -7.27
N ILE A 209 -19.18 7.20 -5.96
CA ILE A 209 -18.79 8.23 -5.00
C ILE A 209 -17.68 7.64 -4.12
N PRO A 210 -16.46 8.19 -4.17
CA PRO A 210 -15.35 7.78 -3.32
C PRO A 210 -15.73 7.79 -1.83
N ASN A 211 -15.43 6.70 -1.12
CA ASN A 211 -15.72 6.56 0.30
C ASN A 211 -14.59 5.83 1.05
N MET A 212 -14.03 6.50 2.06
CA MET A 212 -12.98 5.95 2.93
C MET A 212 -13.49 4.96 4.00
N SER A 213 -14.80 4.70 4.11
CA SER A 213 -15.38 3.89 5.19
C SER A 213 -15.46 2.38 4.93
N ASN A 214 -15.15 1.91 3.71
CA ASN A 214 -15.20 0.47 3.41
C ASN A 214 -13.94 0.05 2.62
N PRO A 215 -13.05 -0.78 3.17
CA PRO A 215 -12.03 -1.42 2.35
C PRO A 215 -12.72 -2.34 1.34
N LEU A 216 -12.33 -2.24 0.07
CA LEU A 216 -12.94 -2.92 -1.10
C LEU A 216 -12.87 -4.46 -1.08
N LEU A 217 -12.61 -5.09 0.06
CA LEU A 217 -12.31 -6.52 0.20
C LEU A 217 -13.46 -7.40 0.64
N ASP A 218 -14.57 -6.84 1.11
CA ASP A 218 -15.64 -7.65 1.71
C ASP A 218 -16.69 -8.13 0.70
N GLN A 219 -16.36 -8.11 -0.59
CA GLN A 219 -17.18 -8.85 -1.55
C GLN A 219 -16.64 -10.27 -1.62
N GLN A 220 -17.43 -11.21 -1.12
CA GLN A 220 -17.36 -12.63 -1.46
C GLN A 220 -17.42 -12.76 -2.98
N TYR A 221 -16.26 -12.59 -3.63
CA TYR A 221 -16.09 -12.85 -5.04
C TYR A 221 -15.82 -14.34 -5.17
N ASP A 222 -16.72 -15.01 -5.88
CA ASP A 222 -16.55 -16.41 -6.20
C ASP A 222 -15.20 -16.63 -6.89
N VAL A 223 -14.45 -17.62 -6.38
CA VAL A 223 -13.11 -18.03 -6.85
C VAL A 223 -13.14 -18.56 -8.29
N GLU A 224 -14.30 -18.52 -8.95
CA GLU A 224 -14.56 -18.99 -10.31
C GLU A 224 -13.67 -18.31 -11.36
N PHE A 225 -13.24 -17.06 -11.17
CA PHE A 225 -12.40 -16.36 -12.16
C PHE A 225 -11.04 -17.05 -12.39
N ASN A 226 -10.47 -17.68 -11.35
CA ASN A 226 -9.23 -18.45 -11.46
C ASN A 226 -9.44 -19.83 -12.11
N THR A 227 -10.69 -20.26 -12.26
CA THR A 227 -11.08 -21.53 -12.93
C THR A 227 -11.51 -21.34 -14.39
N LEU A 228 -11.62 -20.08 -14.86
CA LEU A 228 -11.96 -19.80 -16.25
C LEU A 228 -10.83 -20.29 -17.18
N GLU A 229 -11.21 -20.98 -18.26
CA GLU A 229 -10.31 -21.49 -19.29
C GLU A 229 -10.54 -20.82 -20.65
N GLY A 230 -9.49 -20.82 -21.49
CA GLY A 230 -9.57 -20.34 -22.87
C GLY A 230 -9.90 -18.83 -22.99
N PRO A 231 -10.81 -18.42 -23.89
CA PRO A 231 -11.09 -17.01 -24.19
C PRO A 231 -11.77 -16.27 -23.02
N ASN A 232 -12.35 -17.00 -22.05
CA ASN A 232 -12.96 -16.42 -20.86
C ASN A 232 -11.93 -16.05 -19.79
N ARG A 233 -10.67 -16.51 -19.94
CA ARG A 233 -9.57 -16.16 -19.04
C ARG A 233 -8.83 -14.93 -19.57
N VAL A 234 -8.94 -13.82 -18.85
CA VAL A 234 -8.16 -12.62 -19.17
C VAL A 234 -6.73 -12.79 -18.64
N ILE A 235 -5.74 -12.85 -19.54
CA ILE A 235 -4.33 -12.83 -19.16
C ILE A 235 -3.93 -11.37 -18.91
N VAL A 236 -3.52 -11.09 -17.68
CA VAL A 236 -2.98 -9.79 -17.30
C VAL A 236 -1.72 -9.50 -18.10
N PRO A 237 -1.64 -8.37 -18.83
CA PRO A 237 -0.41 -7.97 -19.51
C PRO A 237 0.73 -7.89 -18.49
N PHE A 238 1.72 -8.76 -18.65
CA PHE A 238 2.90 -8.80 -17.80
C PHE A 238 4.12 -8.37 -18.60
N LEU A 239 4.69 -7.23 -18.23
CA LEU A 239 5.87 -6.67 -18.83
C LEU A 239 7.04 -6.84 -17.85
N ALA A 240 7.87 -7.85 -18.07
CA ALA A 240 9.18 -7.92 -17.43
C ALA A 240 10.16 -7.17 -18.32
N CYS A 241 10.75 -6.09 -17.80
CA CYS A 241 11.64 -5.28 -18.61
C CYS A 241 13.11 -5.61 -18.42
N GLY A 242 13.83 -5.40 -19.52
CA GLY A 242 15.27 -5.31 -19.63
C GLY A 242 15.75 -5.69 -21.02
N ASP A 243 16.66 -4.88 -21.57
CA ASP A 243 17.59 -5.40 -22.55
C ASP A 243 18.51 -6.41 -21.85
N LEU A 244 18.96 -7.45 -22.56
CA LEU A 244 19.93 -8.40 -22.00
C LEU A 244 21.28 -7.73 -21.66
N SER A 245 21.48 -6.47 -22.06
CA SER A 245 22.64 -5.64 -21.75
C SER A 245 22.56 -4.92 -20.40
N GLY A 246 21.41 -4.87 -19.74
CA GLY A 246 21.23 -4.20 -18.46
C GLY A 246 21.81 -4.96 -17.26
N PHE A 247 21.89 -4.28 -16.11
CA PHE A 247 22.25 -4.94 -14.85
C PHE A 247 21.11 -5.82 -14.34
N ASP A 248 21.38 -7.12 -14.26
CA ASP A 248 20.63 -8.13 -13.51
C ASP A 248 20.90 -7.96 -12.01
N SER A 249 19.85 -7.69 -11.25
CA SER A 249 19.99 -7.43 -9.81
C SER A 249 20.32 -8.68 -8.97
N ASP A 250 20.29 -9.88 -9.56
CA ASP A 250 20.74 -11.14 -8.96
C ASP A 250 22.17 -11.54 -9.39
N MET A 251 22.78 -10.85 -10.36
CA MET A 251 24.16 -11.08 -10.80
C MET A 251 25.19 -10.18 -10.10
N THR A 252 26.48 -10.58 -10.16
CA THR A 252 27.61 -9.78 -9.65
C THR A 252 28.35 -9.11 -10.80
N TYR A 253 28.68 -7.84 -10.62
CA TYR A 253 29.36 -7.02 -11.63
C TYR A 253 30.70 -6.47 -11.11
N PRO A 254 31.71 -6.34 -11.98
CA PRO A 254 32.93 -5.60 -11.66
C PRO A 254 32.63 -4.16 -11.23
N LEU A 255 33.54 -3.55 -10.47
CA LEU A 255 33.47 -2.13 -10.12
C LEU A 255 33.88 -1.28 -11.33
N GLU A 256 32.99 -0.40 -11.79
CA GLU A 256 33.31 0.63 -12.78
C GLU A 256 34.07 1.75 -12.05
N LEU A 257 35.40 1.74 -12.13
CA LEU A 257 36.24 2.80 -11.59
C LEU A 257 36.48 3.84 -12.69
N GLU A 258 36.30 5.12 -12.37
CA GLU A 258 36.68 6.20 -13.28
C GLU A 258 38.17 6.12 -13.62
N ALA A 259 38.52 6.49 -14.86
CA ALA A 259 39.91 6.48 -15.33
C ALA A 259 40.82 7.28 -14.37
N GLY A 260 41.70 6.57 -13.65
CA GLY A 260 42.63 7.15 -12.67
C GLY A 260 42.30 6.87 -11.19
N LYS A 261 41.13 6.32 -10.85
CA LYS A 261 40.83 5.85 -9.48
C LYS A 261 41.14 4.37 -9.34
N SER A 262 42.05 4.01 -8.44
CA SER A 262 42.43 2.62 -8.15
C SER A 262 41.59 1.96 -7.05
N THR A 263 40.80 2.74 -6.31
CA THR A 263 40.10 2.27 -5.10
C THR A 263 38.66 2.77 -5.05
N TYR A 264 37.73 1.91 -4.66
CA TYR A 264 36.33 2.26 -4.45
C TYR A 264 36.14 3.04 -3.14
N SER A 265 35.45 4.18 -3.20
CA SER A 265 35.08 4.96 -2.01
C SER A 265 33.61 4.70 -1.67
N TYR A 266 33.35 4.04 -0.55
CA TYR A 266 31.98 3.85 -0.05
C TYR A 266 31.40 5.17 0.44
N LEU A 267 30.19 5.51 -0.01
CA LEU A 267 29.44 6.68 0.45
C LEU A 267 28.28 6.25 1.33
N GLU A 268 28.07 6.96 2.44
CA GLU A 268 26.89 6.76 3.27
C GLU A 268 25.60 7.18 2.54
N PRO A 269 24.43 6.62 2.91
CA PRO A 269 23.14 7.14 2.47
C PRO A 269 23.06 8.65 2.57
N THR A 270 22.64 9.33 1.48
CA THR A 270 22.41 10.78 1.49
C THR A 270 21.48 11.20 2.61
N GLN A 271 20.47 10.39 2.92
CA GLN A 271 19.65 10.56 4.11
C GLN A 271 19.02 9.26 4.56
N SER A 272 19.17 8.93 5.84
CA SER A 272 18.47 7.82 6.48
C SER A 272 17.06 8.23 6.92
N PRO A 273 16.12 7.28 7.11
CA PRO A 273 14.83 7.59 7.75
C PRO A 273 15.04 8.33 9.08
N ILE A 274 14.25 9.38 9.36
CA ILE A 274 14.36 10.15 10.61
C ILE A 274 14.12 9.23 11.82
N ASN A 275 13.17 8.31 11.69
CA ASN A 275 12.95 7.23 12.63
C ASN A 275 12.92 5.91 11.86
N PRO A 276 13.75 4.91 12.19
CA PRO A 276 13.61 3.59 11.58
C PRO A 276 12.31 2.91 12.06
N PRO A 277 11.62 2.11 11.22
CA PRO A 277 10.39 1.39 11.62
C PRO A 277 10.58 0.53 12.87
N TYR A 278 11.78 -0.05 13.04
CA TYR A 278 12.15 -0.89 14.18
C TYR A 278 12.66 -0.11 15.41
N LYS A 279 12.50 1.22 15.45
CA LYS A 279 12.95 2.04 16.60
C LYS A 279 12.33 1.56 17.91
N GLU A 280 11.01 1.32 17.90
CA GLU A 280 10.27 0.85 19.05
C GLU A 280 10.73 -0.55 19.47
N ALA A 281 10.85 -1.49 18.52
CA ALA A 281 11.40 -2.81 18.79
C ALA A 281 12.83 -2.75 19.39
N CYS A 282 13.68 -1.83 18.92
CA CYS A 282 15.00 -1.61 19.50
C CYS A 282 14.95 -1.02 20.91
N GLN A 283 14.00 -0.11 21.18
CA GLN A 283 13.77 0.46 22.50
C GLN A 283 13.28 -0.63 23.47
N LEU A 284 12.27 -1.42 23.08
CA LEU A 284 11.76 -2.56 23.82
C LEU A 284 12.85 -3.60 24.10
N ARG A 285 13.73 -3.85 23.12
CA ARG A 285 14.87 -4.75 23.32
C ARG A 285 15.89 -4.19 24.32
N ARG A 286 16.12 -2.87 24.33
CA ARG A 286 17.02 -2.20 25.29
C ARG A 286 16.42 -2.15 26.70
N SER A 287 15.11 -2.05 26.82
CA SER A 287 14.38 -2.08 28.09
C SER A 287 14.02 -3.50 28.56
N ASP A 288 14.47 -4.54 27.85
CA ASP A 288 14.16 -5.96 28.09
C ASP A 288 12.65 -6.27 28.13
N MET A 289 11.85 -5.42 27.47
CA MET A 289 10.40 -5.53 27.32
C MET A 289 9.98 -6.21 26.00
N LEU A 290 10.93 -6.54 25.13
CA LEU A 290 10.64 -7.27 23.89
C LEU A 290 10.33 -8.73 24.22
N SER A 291 9.16 -9.22 23.78
CA SER A 291 8.73 -10.60 24.00
C SER A 291 9.79 -11.60 23.55
N LYS A 292 10.27 -12.43 24.48
CA LYS A 292 11.20 -13.53 24.18
C LYS A 292 10.38 -14.75 23.72
N PRO A 293 10.80 -15.46 22.66
CA PRO A 293 10.13 -16.70 22.27
C PRO A 293 10.12 -17.66 23.46
N ALA A 294 8.97 -18.24 23.76
CA ALA A 294 8.83 -19.21 24.83
C ALA A 294 9.75 -20.41 24.53
N LEU A 295 10.65 -20.72 25.45
CA LEU A 295 11.43 -21.95 25.37
C LEU A 295 10.46 -23.13 25.46
N PRO A 296 10.60 -24.18 24.63
CA PRO A 296 9.77 -25.37 24.77
C PRO A 296 9.98 -25.97 26.17
N GLY A 297 8.97 -25.85 27.04
CA GLY A 297 8.97 -26.39 28.40
C GLY A 297 8.87 -25.38 29.56
N SER A 298 8.81 -24.06 29.34
CA SER A 298 8.58 -23.10 30.44
C SER A 298 7.09 -22.93 30.76
N PRO A 299 6.67 -22.93 32.05
CA PRO A 299 5.26 -22.75 32.42
C PRO A 299 4.77 -21.35 32.03
N SER A 300 3.56 -21.28 31.50
CA SER A 300 2.89 -20.05 31.07
C SER A 300 2.67 -19.11 32.26
N VAL A 301 3.36 -17.97 32.27
CA VAL A 301 3.00 -16.88 33.18
C VAL A 301 1.82 -16.15 32.56
N GLN A 302 0.65 -16.26 33.19
CA GLN A 302 -0.52 -15.46 32.85
C GLN A 302 -0.15 -13.97 32.99
N ALA A 303 -0.18 -13.23 31.89
CA ALA A 303 -0.11 -11.78 31.92
C ALA A 303 -1.33 -11.26 32.68
N LYS A 304 -1.13 -10.71 33.89
CA LYS A 304 -2.15 -9.90 34.55
C LYS A 304 -2.40 -8.66 33.71
N LEU A 305 -3.58 -8.59 33.12
CA LEU A 305 -4.18 -7.32 32.68
C LEU A 305 -4.21 -6.38 33.88
N VAL A 306 -3.39 -5.34 33.84
CA VAL A 306 -3.47 -4.22 34.78
C VAL A 306 -4.54 -3.29 34.24
N GLU A 307 -5.70 -3.26 34.87
CA GLU A 307 -6.68 -2.21 34.65
C GLU A 307 -6.12 -0.85 35.09
N PRO A 308 -6.46 0.25 34.40
CA PRO A 308 -5.94 1.57 34.76
C PRO A 308 -6.63 2.04 36.04
N GLN A 309 -5.88 2.07 37.15
CA GLN A 309 -6.34 2.76 38.36
C GLN A 309 -6.19 4.27 38.16
N SER A 310 -7.32 4.96 38.25
CA SER A 310 -7.41 6.39 38.48
C SER A 310 -6.70 6.75 39.79
N SER A 311 -5.74 7.67 39.73
CA SER A 311 -5.22 8.34 40.92
C SER A 311 -5.24 9.84 40.70
N THR A 312 -6.23 10.47 41.32
CA THR A 312 -6.13 11.83 41.84
C THR A 312 -5.26 11.79 43.09
N ASP A 313 -4.22 12.63 43.18
CA ASP A 313 -4.17 13.70 44.19
C ASP A 313 -2.81 14.39 44.23
N LEU A 314 -2.82 15.68 43.86
CA LEU A 314 -2.06 16.72 44.54
C LEU A 314 -2.90 18.01 44.45
N THR A 315 -3.67 18.32 45.50
CA THR A 315 -4.04 19.71 45.79
C THR A 315 -3.61 20.07 47.21
N GLY A 316 -2.86 21.17 47.29
CA GLY A 316 -2.51 21.81 48.55
C GLY A 316 -3.69 22.63 49.08
N THR A 317 -3.95 22.43 50.37
CA THR A 317 -4.41 23.42 51.36
C THR A 317 -5.06 24.71 50.86
N ALA A 318 -6.36 24.87 51.11
CA ALA A 318 -6.92 26.05 51.79
C ALA A 318 -8.43 25.87 52.12
N GLY A 319 -8.75 25.88 53.42
CA GLY A 319 -9.83 26.71 53.95
C GLY A 319 -11.29 26.25 53.89
N LYS A 320 -11.80 25.97 55.09
CA LYS A 320 -13.12 26.32 55.66
C LYS A 320 -14.29 25.31 55.54
N ASN A 321 -14.75 24.95 56.73
CA ASN A 321 -15.97 24.25 57.13
C ASN A 321 -17.26 24.94 56.61
N ALA A 322 -18.31 24.16 56.32
CA ALA A 322 -19.49 23.98 57.19
C ALA A 322 -20.71 23.41 56.42
N ASP A 323 -21.49 22.59 57.14
CA ASP A 323 -22.94 22.29 57.04
C ASP A 323 -23.47 21.41 55.88
N GLU A 324 -23.98 20.20 56.19
CA GLU A 324 -25.41 19.81 56.36
C GLU A 324 -26.10 19.52 55.00
N ALA A 325 -26.96 18.52 54.77
CA ALA A 325 -27.58 17.46 55.54
C ALA A 325 -28.21 16.43 54.55
N ALA A 326 -28.07 15.14 54.87
CA ALA A 326 -29.13 14.11 54.98
C ALA A 326 -30.22 13.89 53.89
N GLY A 327 -30.42 12.60 53.54
CA GLY A 327 -31.64 12.02 52.94
C GLY A 327 -31.33 10.85 51.99
N ARG A 328 -31.05 9.62 52.45
CA ARG A 328 -31.93 8.47 52.80
C ARG A 328 -32.85 7.91 51.69
N CYS A 329 -32.85 6.56 51.66
CA CYS A 329 -33.78 5.58 51.04
C CYS A 329 -33.60 5.28 49.54
N SER A 330 -33.76 4.05 49.04
CA SER A 330 -33.98 2.70 49.59
C SER A 330 -33.95 1.70 48.43
N GLU A 331 -33.81 0.42 48.76
CA GLU A 331 -33.71 -0.78 47.92
C GLU A 331 -34.84 -1.02 46.89
N GLY A 332 -34.51 -1.81 45.86
CA GLY A 332 -35.48 -2.49 44.99
C GLY A 332 -34.76 -3.54 44.13
N LYS A 333 -34.84 -4.81 44.53
CA LYS A 333 -34.52 -6.01 43.72
C LYS A 333 -35.73 -6.38 42.87
N ASP A 334 -35.49 -6.98 41.71
CA ASP A 334 -36.26 -8.05 41.01
C ASP A 334 -35.48 -8.33 39.70
N GLY A 335 -35.26 -9.54 39.15
CA GLY A 335 -35.91 -10.84 39.26
C GLY A 335 -36.27 -11.33 37.84
N TYR A 336 -36.09 -12.64 37.57
CA TYR A 336 -36.49 -13.43 36.37
C TYR A 336 -35.58 -13.46 35.12
N SER A 337 -35.56 -14.51 34.28
CA SER A 337 -35.35 -15.98 34.37
C SER A 337 -35.60 -16.53 32.96
N ALA A 338 -34.84 -17.55 32.55
CA ALA A 338 -34.89 -18.17 31.22
C ALA A 338 -36.13 -19.05 30.94
N GLY A 339 -36.44 -19.24 29.67
CA GLY A 339 -37.37 -20.26 29.15
C GLY A 339 -37.02 -20.66 27.72
N ALA A 340 -36.80 -21.97 27.50
CA ALA A 340 -36.54 -22.61 26.23
C ALA A 340 -37.81 -23.30 25.70
N VAL A 341 -37.99 -23.39 24.38
CA VAL A 341 -38.88 -24.36 23.70
C VAL A 341 -38.28 -24.70 22.33
N GLY A 342 -38.21 -25.99 22.00
CA GLY A 342 -37.78 -26.52 20.70
C GLY A 342 -38.94 -26.94 19.79
N GLY A 343 -38.63 -27.42 18.59
CA GLY A 343 -39.55 -28.22 17.77
C GLY A 343 -39.42 -28.05 16.26
N ASP A 344 -39.11 -29.17 15.60
CA ASP A 344 -39.50 -29.64 14.28
C ASP A 344 -38.70 -29.32 13.00
N SER A 345 -38.32 -30.45 12.39
CA SER A 345 -37.61 -30.71 11.15
C SER A 345 -38.58 -30.98 9.99
N HIS A 346 -38.33 -30.40 8.82
CA HIS A 346 -38.77 -30.95 7.54
C HIS A 346 -37.77 -30.61 6.42
N ASP A 347 -37.36 -31.67 5.73
CA ASP A 347 -36.67 -31.72 4.42
C ASP A 347 -37.48 -31.00 3.32
N CYS A 348 -36.79 -30.31 2.39
CA CYS A 348 -37.11 -30.28 0.94
C CYS A 348 -36.20 -29.31 0.13
N THR A 349 -36.04 -29.65 -1.15
CA THR A 349 -35.03 -29.34 -2.17
C THR A 349 -35.06 -27.92 -2.81
N PRO A 350 -34.00 -27.51 -3.54
CA PRO A 350 -33.91 -26.21 -4.21
C PRO A 350 -34.40 -26.27 -5.66
N GLU A 351 -35.61 -25.76 -5.90
CA GLU A 351 -36.05 -25.32 -7.23
C GLU A 351 -36.77 -23.97 -7.09
N THR A 352 -36.70 -23.19 -8.16
CA THR A 352 -37.32 -21.86 -8.38
C THR A 352 -36.48 -20.65 -7.94
N HIS A 353 -35.65 -20.15 -8.86
CA HIS A 353 -35.56 -18.72 -9.19
C HIS A 353 -34.98 -18.54 -10.62
N SER A 354 -35.60 -19.20 -11.60
CA SER A 354 -35.44 -18.95 -13.03
C SER A 354 -36.72 -18.29 -13.55
N ALA A 355 -36.90 -17.00 -13.26
CA ALA A 355 -37.96 -16.19 -13.87
C ALA A 355 -37.75 -14.68 -13.64
N GLN A 356 -36.61 -14.12 -14.07
CA GLN A 356 -36.48 -12.65 -14.19
C GLN A 356 -35.40 -12.18 -15.18
N LEU A 357 -35.12 -12.97 -16.22
CA LEU A 357 -34.07 -12.69 -17.21
C LEU A 357 -34.51 -12.88 -18.67
N ASN A 358 -35.79 -12.65 -18.98
CA ASN A 358 -36.33 -12.83 -20.35
C ASN A 358 -37.22 -11.67 -20.83
N THR A 359 -36.76 -10.42 -20.69
CA THR A 359 -37.48 -9.28 -21.34
C THR A 359 -36.58 -8.13 -21.80
N CYS A 360 -35.32 -8.37 -22.15
CA CYS A 360 -34.51 -7.33 -22.80
C CYS A 360 -33.51 -7.86 -23.84
N LEU A 361 -33.92 -8.84 -24.64
CA LEU A 361 -33.18 -9.33 -25.83
C LEU A 361 -34.13 -9.51 -27.02
N LYS A 362 -34.78 -8.42 -27.42
CA LYS A 362 -35.45 -8.30 -28.73
C LYS A 362 -35.32 -6.88 -29.26
N GLN A 363 -34.18 -6.59 -29.86
CA GLN A 363 -34.02 -5.65 -30.98
C GLN A 363 -32.53 -5.52 -31.26
N LEU A 364 -32.04 -6.38 -32.15
CA LEU A 364 -30.98 -6.08 -33.12
C LEU A 364 -31.02 -7.24 -34.12
N ASP A 365 -31.95 -7.09 -35.04
CA ASP A 365 -32.18 -7.93 -36.20
C ASP A 365 -31.34 -7.33 -37.33
N ILE A 366 -30.17 -7.90 -37.63
CA ILE A 366 -29.54 -7.76 -38.95
C ILE A 366 -29.01 -9.15 -39.33
N SER A 367 -29.74 -9.73 -40.27
CA SER A 367 -29.55 -10.94 -41.03
C SER A 367 -28.26 -10.97 -41.85
N GLU A 368 -27.67 -12.18 -41.91
CA GLU A 368 -27.08 -12.84 -43.09
C GLU A 368 -26.09 -12.07 -43.98
N VAL A 369 -24.81 -12.49 -43.94
CA VAL A 369 -24.07 -12.90 -45.15
C VAL A 369 -23.20 -14.11 -44.77
N GLU A 370 -23.60 -15.29 -45.23
CA GLU A 370 -22.71 -16.43 -45.44
C GLU A 370 -21.85 -16.15 -46.69
N ASP A 371 -20.55 -16.44 -46.64
CA ASP A 371 -19.96 -17.42 -47.57
C ASP A 371 -18.54 -17.87 -47.13
N PRO A 372 -18.12 -19.10 -47.49
CA PRO A 372 -16.97 -19.78 -46.90
C PRO A 372 -15.69 -19.77 -47.77
N ILE A 373 -14.54 -19.89 -47.09
CA ILE A 373 -13.24 -20.50 -47.50
C ILE A 373 -12.58 -20.01 -48.81
N LYS A 374 -11.39 -19.41 -48.65
CA LYS A 374 -10.13 -19.91 -49.24
C LYS A 374 -8.91 -19.45 -48.45
#